data_AF-A0A1F5CQ53-F1
#
_entry.id   AF-A0A1F5CQ53-F1
#
_cell.length_a   1.000
_cell.length_b   1.000
_cell.length_c   1.000
_cell.angle_alpha   90.00
_cell.angle_beta   90.00
_cell.angle_gamma   90.00
#
_symmetry.space_group_name_H-M   'P 1'
#
loop_
_entity.id
_entity.type
_entity.pdbx_description
1 polymer ?
#
loop_
_entity_poly.entity_id
_entity_poly.type
_entity_poly.pdbx_seq_one_letter_code
_entity_poly.pdbx_strand_id
1 'polypeptide(L)'
;MSEKKQEVISEALKAEEKLRSQWYILDLEGELRPLEEYDFKGHDKLKIFSGYEYQKDRTVDRTPPHVDLMRSLELVDYEPASDPGNFRYYPKGRMVKALLEEYVNSMVHEYGGMEVETPLMYSLEHPSLKSYMNRFPARQYTVESDDTMYFLRFAACFGQFLMSHDATISYRNLPMRIYEMTRYSFRREQRGELTGLRRLRAFTMPDVHALCRDLPQAKDEFQRRFRLSQDVLAGIGFEKTDYELAIRVVEDFWKENKEFIVNLVKQHGKPVLVEMWRERFFYFILKWDMNFVDNLDKASALSTDQIDVENGERYDIKYMDEDGTQKHPLVLHCSPSGAIERDIYGLLEKAAFDMKAGTKPSLPLWLAPTQVRVIPVSEEYVGHADQIMSQFSRVRVDVDNRDETVGKKIRDAEKEWIPYIVVVGEKEADSDRFPVRVRGQAKPVEMSVAEMKGKIASDTEGKPYRPLPMPAHLQDRPKFVG
;
A
#
# COMPACT_ATOMS: atom_id res chain seq x y z
N MET A 1 -20.44 -20.34 34.46
CA MET A 1 -19.20 -20.82 33.80
C MET A 1 -19.34 -20.48 32.33
N SER A 2 -18.64 -19.46 31.87
CA SER A 2 -18.61 -19.09 30.45
C SER A 2 -17.86 -20.18 29.71
N GLU A 3 -18.58 -21.04 28.98
CA GLU A 3 -17.96 -21.90 27.97
C GLU A 3 -17.07 -21.02 27.09
N LYS A 4 -15.76 -21.26 27.11
CA LYS A 4 -14.86 -20.68 26.12
C LYS A 4 -15.37 -21.16 24.76
N LYS A 5 -16.10 -20.31 24.02
CA LYS A 5 -16.38 -20.52 22.59
C LYS A 5 -15.02 -20.85 21.96
N GLN A 6 -14.84 -22.10 21.55
CA GLN A 6 -13.65 -22.54 20.85
C GLN A 6 -13.52 -21.64 19.61
N GLU A 7 -12.42 -20.90 19.52
CA GLU A 7 -12.14 -20.07 18.35
C GLU A 7 -12.07 -21.00 17.13
N VAL A 8 -12.96 -20.81 16.16
CA VAL A 8 -12.99 -21.63 14.94
C VAL A 8 -11.79 -21.24 14.09
N ILE A 9 -10.70 -22.00 14.23
CA ILE A 9 -9.48 -21.85 13.40
C ILE A 9 -9.73 -22.57 12.07
N SER A 10 -9.54 -21.88 10.94
CA SER A 10 -9.75 -22.45 9.61
C SER A 10 -8.80 -23.62 9.31
N GLU A 11 -9.22 -24.54 8.44
CA GLU A 11 -8.42 -25.72 8.07
C GLU A 11 -7.10 -25.30 7.40
N ALA A 12 -7.11 -24.20 6.65
CA ALA A 12 -5.91 -23.64 6.05
C ALA A 12 -4.85 -23.21 7.09
N LEU A 13 -5.25 -22.58 8.20
CA LEU A 13 -4.31 -22.24 9.28
C LEU A 13 -3.69 -23.51 9.90
N LYS A 14 -4.48 -24.56 10.10
CA LYS A 14 -3.98 -25.85 10.60
C LYS A 14 -3.08 -26.58 9.61
N ALA A 15 -3.33 -26.40 8.31
CA ALA A 15 -2.52 -26.98 7.24
C ALA A 15 -1.19 -26.26 7.08
N GLU A 16 -1.14 -24.93 7.26
CA GLU A 16 0.09 -24.13 7.22
C GLU A 16 1.11 -24.63 8.25
N GLU A 17 0.67 -25.05 9.44
CA GLU A 17 1.54 -25.59 10.50
C GLU A 17 2.20 -26.94 10.14
N LYS A 18 1.64 -27.69 9.18
CA LYS A 18 2.15 -29.00 8.73
C LYS A 18 2.92 -28.94 7.40
N LEU A 19 2.99 -27.75 6.79
CA LEU A 19 3.59 -27.51 5.49
C LEU A 19 5.11 -27.76 5.53
N ARG A 20 5.61 -28.59 4.60
CA ARG A 20 7.05 -28.75 4.37
C ARG A 20 7.45 -27.93 3.14
N SER A 21 7.87 -26.70 3.36
CA SER A 21 8.35 -25.80 2.30
C SER A 21 9.82 -26.07 1.97
N GLN A 22 10.18 -25.99 0.70
CA GLN A 22 11.56 -25.95 0.25
C GLN A 22 11.89 -24.51 -0.14
N TRP A 23 12.99 -23.97 0.40
CA TRP A 23 13.36 -22.58 0.21
C TRP A 23 14.60 -22.46 -0.66
N TYR A 24 14.53 -21.55 -1.64
CA TYR A 24 15.57 -21.33 -2.63
C TYR A 24 15.78 -19.83 -2.87
N ILE A 25 16.93 -19.48 -3.42
CA ILE A 25 17.16 -18.21 -4.09
C ILE A 25 17.23 -18.47 -5.59
N LEU A 26 16.46 -17.69 -6.34
CA LEU A 26 16.47 -17.70 -7.80
C LEU A 26 17.16 -16.43 -8.30
N ASP A 27 18.23 -16.59 -9.07
CA ASP A 27 18.95 -15.48 -9.69
C ASP A 27 18.40 -15.10 -11.07
N LEU A 28 19.03 -14.12 -11.71
CA LEU A 28 18.59 -13.54 -12.98
C LEU A 28 18.89 -14.46 -14.17
N GLU A 29 19.88 -15.34 -14.01
CA GLU A 29 20.30 -16.36 -14.96
C GLU A 29 19.35 -17.57 -14.95
N GLY A 30 18.55 -17.70 -13.89
CA GLY A 30 17.57 -18.78 -13.72
C GLY A 30 18.16 -19.99 -13.00
N GLU A 31 19.26 -19.81 -12.26
CA GLU A 31 19.81 -20.80 -11.35
C GLU A 31 19.03 -20.76 -10.02
N LEU A 32 18.61 -21.93 -9.57
CA LEU A 32 17.85 -22.09 -8.33
C LEU A 32 18.78 -22.74 -7.30
N ARG A 33 19.18 -21.97 -6.28
CA ARG A 33 20.13 -22.40 -5.24
C ARG A 33 19.39 -22.61 -3.92
N PRO A 34 19.64 -23.69 -3.16
CA PRO A 34 19.06 -23.85 -1.83
C PRO A 34 19.37 -22.63 -0.94
N LEU A 35 18.40 -22.19 -0.14
CA LEU A 35 18.55 -21.00 0.70
C LEU A 35 19.78 -21.06 1.62
N GLU A 36 20.08 -22.24 2.15
CA GLU A 36 21.21 -22.50 3.05
C GLU A 36 22.58 -22.44 2.34
N GLU A 37 22.60 -22.59 1.03
CA GLU A 37 23.83 -22.64 0.20
C GLU A 37 24.09 -21.32 -0.53
N TYR A 38 23.18 -20.35 -0.47
CA TYR A 38 23.28 -19.10 -1.20
C TYR A 38 24.23 -18.10 -0.53
N ASP A 39 25.17 -17.52 -1.30
CA ASP A 39 26.02 -16.42 -0.84
C ASP A 39 25.31 -15.07 -1.00
N PHE A 40 24.94 -14.47 0.14
CA PHE A 40 24.23 -13.19 0.19
C PHE A 40 25.14 -11.95 0.06
N LYS A 41 26.41 -12.10 -0.31
CA LYS A 41 27.32 -10.96 -0.47
C LYS A 41 26.75 -9.93 -1.47
N GLY A 42 26.50 -8.71 -0.98
CA GLY A 42 25.89 -7.63 -1.77
C GLY A 42 24.35 -7.63 -1.79
N HIS A 43 23.71 -8.55 -1.06
CA HIS A 43 22.26 -8.75 -1.00
C HIS A 43 21.76 -8.77 0.46
N ASP A 44 22.24 -7.84 1.29
CA ASP A 44 21.95 -7.82 2.74
C ASP A 44 20.45 -7.75 3.05
N LYS A 45 19.68 -6.96 2.29
CA LYS A 45 18.23 -6.85 2.46
C LYS A 45 17.51 -8.15 2.11
N LEU A 46 17.94 -8.85 1.05
CA LEU A 46 17.42 -10.17 0.69
C LEU A 46 17.73 -11.21 1.77
N LYS A 47 18.92 -11.15 2.41
CA LYS A 47 19.27 -12.02 3.54
C LYS A 47 18.32 -11.81 4.72
N ILE A 48 18.10 -10.55 5.11
CA ILE A 48 17.18 -10.17 6.18
C ILE A 48 15.76 -10.67 5.86
N PHE A 49 15.28 -10.36 4.66
CA PHE A 49 13.96 -10.78 4.20
C PHE A 49 13.78 -12.30 4.20
N SER A 50 14.76 -13.04 3.68
CA SER A 50 14.73 -14.50 3.62
C SER A 50 14.73 -15.11 5.02
N GLY A 51 15.50 -14.54 5.95
CA GLY A 51 15.48 -14.94 7.36
C GLY A 51 14.12 -14.71 8.01
N TYR A 52 13.50 -13.55 7.76
CA TYR A 52 12.17 -13.21 8.26
C TYR A 52 11.10 -14.20 7.79
N GLU A 53 11.07 -14.51 6.48
CA GLU A 53 10.11 -15.46 5.91
C GLU A 53 10.34 -16.90 6.40
N TYR A 54 11.61 -17.32 6.48
CA TYR A 54 11.99 -18.67 6.91
C TYR A 54 11.68 -18.93 8.40
N GLN A 55 12.02 -17.99 9.28
CA GLN A 55 11.82 -18.14 10.73
C GLN A 55 10.37 -17.90 11.16
N LYS A 56 9.57 -17.20 10.34
CA LYS A 56 8.20 -16.78 10.64
C LYS A 56 8.03 -16.04 11.98
N ASP A 57 9.11 -15.46 12.54
CA ASP A 57 9.04 -14.67 13.76
C ASP A 57 8.56 -13.24 13.49
N ARG A 58 7.29 -13.02 13.82
CA ARG A 58 6.58 -11.75 13.64
C ARG A 58 6.54 -10.89 14.90
N THR A 59 7.21 -11.31 15.97
CA THR A 59 7.25 -10.52 17.22
C THR A 59 8.03 -9.23 17.01
N VAL A 60 7.60 -8.18 17.72
CA VAL A 60 8.21 -6.86 17.69
C VAL A 60 8.65 -6.52 19.11
N ASP A 61 9.93 -6.25 19.26
CA ASP A 61 10.64 -6.01 20.52
C ASP A 61 10.74 -4.51 20.86
N ARG A 62 10.62 -3.63 19.87
CA ARG A 62 10.64 -2.16 20.04
C ARG A 62 9.64 -1.47 19.11
N THR A 63 9.17 -0.29 19.51
CA THR A 63 8.28 0.53 18.66
C THR A 63 8.96 0.87 17.32
N PRO A 64 8.37 0.51 16.18
CA PRO A 64 8.93 0.86 14.87
C PRO A 64 8.83 2.37 14.60
N PRO A 65 9.79 2.96 13.86
CA PRO A 65 9.84 4.41 13.62
C PRO A 65 8.56 5.01 13.04
N HIS A 66 7.85 4.32 12.14
CA HIS A 66 6.62 4.87 11.56
C HIS A 66 5.53 5.17 12.60
N VAL A 67 5.51 4.47 13.74
CA VAL A 67 4.52 4.69 14.80
C VAL A 67 4.69 6.06 15.46
N ASP A 68 5.93 6.49 15.66
CA ASP A 68 6.22 7.81 16.20
C ASP A 68 6.06 8.89 15.12
N LEU A 69 6.46 8.59 13.88
CA LEU A 69 6.35 9.51 12.75
C LEU A 69 4.90 9.80 12.37
N MET A 70 4.03 8.78 12.29
CA MET A 70 2.63 8.98 11.92
C MET A 70 1.89 9.92 12.89
N ARG A 71 2.29 9.92 14.17
CA ARG A 71 1.72 10.77 15.22
C ARG A 71 2.36 12.15 15.22
N SER A 72 3.69 12.23 15.23
CA SER A 72 4.41 13.51 15.27
C SER A 72 4.17 14.40 14.04
N LEU A 73 3.83 13.80 12.89
CA LEU A 73 3.42 14.51 11.67
C LEU A 73 1.92 14.81 11.62
N GLU A 74 1.16 14.45 12.67
CA GLU A 74 -0.30 14.55 12.73
C GLU A 74 -0.97 13.89 11.52
N LEU A 75 -0.52 12.69 11.13
CA LEU A 75 -1.16 11.92 10.06
C LEU A 75 -2.21 10.98 10.64
N VAL A 76 -1.78 10.12 11.57
CA VAL A 76 -2.58 9.01 12.09
C VAL A 76 -2.34 8.84 13.58
N ASP A 77 -3.37 8.50 14.34
CA ASP A 77 -3.24 8.13 15.75
C ASP A 77 -4.17 6.98 16.12
N TYR A 78 -3.89 6.38 17.27
CA TYR A 78 -4.73 5.34 17.88
C TYR A 78 -6.04 5.95 18.39
N GLU A 79 -7.13 5.18 18.33
CA GLU A 79 -8.43 5.52 18.93
C GLU A 79 -8.72 4.58 20.11
N PRO A 80 -8.50 4.99 21.37
CA PRO A 80 -8.76 4.14 22.55
C PRO A 80 -10.20 3.64 22.67
N ALA A 81 -11.18 4.35 22.11
CA ALA A 81 -12.57 3.93 22.09
C ALA A 81 -12.89 2.90 20.98
N SER A 82 -11.92 2.57 20.12
CA SER A 82 -12.07 1.63 19.01
C SER A 82 -11.32 0.32 19.29
N ASP A 83 -11.71 -0.76 18.59
CA ASP A 83 -10.94 -2.00 18.58
C ASP A 83 -9.51 -1.72 18.06
N PRO A 84 -8.45 -2.25 18.70
CA PRO A 84 -7.07 -2.00 18.30
C PRO A 84 -6.81 -2.28 16.82
N GLY A 85 -5.89 -1.54 16.18
CA GLY A 85 -5.62 -1.69 14.75
C GLY A 85 -6.69 -1.04 13.84
N ASN A 86 -7.60 -0.26 14.41
CA ASN A 86 -8.46 0.70 13.72
C ASN A 86 -7.98 2.09 14.15
N PHE A 87 -7.63 2.94 13.20
CA PHE A 87 -6.96 4.22 13.46
C PHE A 87 -7.85 5.40 13.12
N ARG A 88 -7.60 6.54 13.79
CA ARG A 88 -8.13 7.83 13.37
C ARG A 88 -7.13 8.53 12.47
N TYR A 89 -7.64 9.21 11.44
CA TYR A 89 -6.85 10.03 10.54
C TYR A 89 -7.15 11.49 10.81
N TYR A 90 -6.11 12.28 11.10
CA TYR A 90 -6.23 13.74 11.15
C TYR A 90 -6.32 14.31 9.72
N PRO A 91 -6.68 15.59 9.53
CA PRO A 91 -6.90 16.15 8.19
C PRO A 91 -5.72 15.94 7.23
N LYS A 92 -4.47 16.09 7.72
CA LYS A 92 -3.25 15.83 6.94
C LYS A 92 -3.20 14.37 6.48
N GLY A 93 -3.35 13.41 7.39
CA GLY A 93 -3.30 11.99 7.07
C GLY A 93 -4.47 11.52 6.19
N ARG A 94 -5.69 12.02 6.42
CA ARG A 94 -6.83 11.68 5.56
C ARG A 94 -6.61 12.13 4.13
N MET A 95 -6.02 13.31 3.93
CA MET A 95 -5.66 13.80 2.60
C MET A 95 -4.58 12.94 1.95
N VAL A 96 -3.50 12.60 2.67
CA VAL A 96 -2.44 11.69 2.17
C VAL A 96 -3.06 10.36 1.71
N LYS A 97 -3.90 9.76 2.57
CA LYS A 97 -4.63 8.53 2.25
C LYS A 97 -5.51 8.69 1.02
N ALA A 98 -6.21 9.81 0.86
CA ALA A 98 -7.09 10.06 -0.27
C ALA A 98 -6.32 10.22 -1.59
N LEU A 99 -5.17 10.90 -1.56
CA LEU A 99 -4.30 11.07 -2.72
C LEU A 99 -3.74 9.72 -3.18
N LEU A 100 -3.32 8.85 -2.25
CA LEU A 100 -2.92 7.49 -2.56
C LEU A 100 -4.09 6.68 -3.16
N GLU A 101 -5.28 6.73 -2.55
CA GLU A 101 -6.49 6.09 -3.07
C GLU A 101 -6.78 6.52 -4.53
N GLU A 102 -6.73 7.84 -4.81
CA GLU A 102 -6.98 8.40 -6.14
C GLU A 102 -5.93 7.98 -7.18
N TYR A 103 -4.65 8.00 -6.80
CA TYR A 103 -3.56 7.59 -7.68
C TYR A 103 -3.66 6.11 -8.04
N VAL A 104 -3.91 5.25 -7.05
CA VAL A 104 -4.06 3.81 -7.29
C VAL A 104 -5.30 3.53 -8.14
N ASN A 105 -6.42 4.20 -7.87
CA ASN A 105 -7.64 4.09 -8.68
C ASN A 105 -7.35 4.44 -10.15
N SER A 106 -6.67 5.57 -10.43
CA SER A 106 -6.37 5.97 -11.81
C SER A 106 -5.50 4.94 -12.54
N MET A 107 -4.48 4.41 -11.86
CA MET A 107 -3.62 3.36 -12.44
C MET A 107 -4.39 2.07 -12.75
N VAL A 108 -5.34 1.67 -11.90
CA VAL A 108 -6.18 0.50 -12.13
C VAL A 108 -7.21 0.73 -13.24
N HIS A 109 -7.78 1.94 -13.34
CA HIS A 109 -8.67 2.31 -14.44
C HIS A 109 -7.94 2.30 -15.79
N GLU A 110 -6.73 2.85 -15.86
CA GLU A 110 -5.87 2.82 -17.07
C GLU A 110 -5.50 1.38 -17.47
N TYR A 111 -5.30 0.51 -16.49
CA TYR A 111 -5.13 -0.93 -16.72
C TYR A 111 -6.40 -1.61 -17.27
N GLY A 112 -7.58 -1.01 -17.08
CA GLY A 112 -8.87 -1.47 -17.57
C GLY A 112 -9.69 -2.21 -16.51
N GLY A 113 -9.45 -1.95 -15.22
CA GLY A 113 -10.26 -2.47 -14.12
C GLY A 113 -11.65 -1.84 -14.08
N MET A 114 -12.69 -2.66 -14.06
CA MET A 114 -14.07 -2.22 -13.86
C MET A 114 -14.35 -2.08 -12.37
N GLU A 115 -14.45 -0.84 -11.91
CA GLU A 115 -14.70 -0.52 -10.50
C GLU A 115 -16.14 -0.89 -10.10
N VAL A 116 -16.26 -1.60 -8.98
CA VAL A 116 -17.52 -1.99 -8.35
C VAL A 116 -17.46 -1.70 -6.84
N GLU A 117 -18.62 -1.66 -6.19
CA GLU A 117 -18.73 -1.59 -4.74
C GLU A 117 -19.55 -2.78 -4.25
N THR A 118 -19.05 -3.48 -3.22
CA THR A 118 -19.70 -4.68 -2.70
C THR A 118 -20.02 -4.57 -1.21
N PRO A 119 -21.01 -5.32 -0.69
CA PRO A 119 -21.39 -5.27 0.73
C PRO A 119 -20.22 -5.54 1.69
N LEU A 120 -20.29 -4.95 2.89
CA LEU A 120 -19.26 -5.07 3.93
C LEU A 120 -19.32 -6.38 4.72
N MET A 121 -20.49 -7.01 4.81
CA MET A 121 -20.71 -8.20 5.60
C MET A 121 -21.57 -9.20 4.86
N TYR A 122 -21.30 -10.48 5.08
CA TYR A 122 -21.95 -11.58 4.39
C TYR A 122 -22.40 -12.66 5.38
N SER A 123 -23.46 -13.38 5.04
CA SER A 123 -23.97 -14.47 5.86
C SER A 123 -22.99 -15.65 5.86
N LEU A 124 -22.73 -16.21 7.04
CA LEU A 124 -21.95 -17.44 7.21
C LEU A 124 -22.66 -18.69 6.65
N GLU A 125 -23.94 -18.57 6.33
CA GLU A 125 -24.77 -19.67 5.82
C GLU A 125 -24.70 -19.81 4.30
N HIS A 126 -24.17 -18.81 3.59
CA HIS A 126 -24.04 -18.88 2.14
C HIS A 126 -23.10 -20.01 1.72
N PRO A 127 -23.52 -20.98 0.88
CA PRO A 127 -22.74 -22.19 0.57
C PRO A 127 -21.32 -21.92 0.05
N SER A 128 -21.18 -21.05 -0.96
CA SER A 128 -19.88 -20.72 -1.57
C SER A 128 -18.93 -20.02 -0.58
N LEU A 129 -19.46 -19.15 0.28
CA LEU A 129 -18.69 -18.41 1.27
C LEU A 129 -18.22 -19.35 2.39
N LYS A 130 -19.11 -20.21 2.89
CA LYS A 130 -18.78 -21.22 3.90
C LYS A 130 -17.65 -22.14 3.42
N SER A 131 -17.71 -22.58 2.15
CA SER A 131 -16.65 -23.37 1.53
C SER A 131 -15.33 -22.60 1.44
N TYR A 132 -15.35 -21.35 0.99
CA TYR A 132 -14.16 -20.50 0.87
C TYR A 132 -13.51 -20.22 2.24
N MET A 133 -14.31 -19.95 3.26
CA MET A 133 -13.84 -19.61 4.60
C MET A 133 -13.07 -20.74 5.28
N ASN A 134 -13.38 -22.00 4.98
CA ASN A 134 -12.59 -23.13 5.48
C ASN A 134 -11.17 -23.16 4.89
N ARG A 135 -10.97 -22.57 3.70
CA ARG A 135 -9.71 -22.55 2.95
C ARG A 135 -8.91 -21.26 3.11
N PHE A 136 -9.47 -20.19 3.67
CA PHE A 136 -8.75 -18.95 3.88
C PHE A 136 -8.21 -18.85 5.32
N PRO A 137 -6.91 -18.56 5.52
CA PRO A 137 -6.28 -18.53 6.84
C PRO A 137 -6.46 -17.19 7.56
N ALA A 138 -7.69 -16.71 7.75
CA ALA A 138 -7.93 -15.46 8.49
C ALA A 138 -8.93 -15.64 9.64
N ARG A 139 -8.65 -14.93 10.73
CA ARG A 139 -9.62 -14.71 11.80
C ARG A 139 -10.54 -13.56 11.38
N GLN A 140 -11.83 -13.72 11.66
CA GLN A 140 -12.85 -12.75 11.26
C GLN A 140 -13.57 -12.12 12.45
N TYR A 141 -14.15 -10.96 12.19
CA TYR A 141 -15.19 -10.40 13.04
C TYR A 141 -16.52 -11.01 12.62
N THR A 142 -17.31 -11.40 13.61
CA THR A 142 -18.67 -11.90 13.42
C THR A 142 -19.64 -10.94 14.06
N VAL A 143 -20.74 -10.65 13.37
CA VAL A 143 -21.83 -9.81 13.86
C VAL A 143 -23.11 -10.64 13.81
N GLU A 144 -23.82 -10.70 14.93
CA GLU A 144 -25.16 -11.28 14.99
C GLU A 144 -26.16 -10.17 14.73
N SER A 145 -27.04 -10.37 13.75
CA SER A 145 -28.15 -9.47 13.46
C SER A 145 -29.41 -10.29 13.27
N ASP A 146 -30.43 -9.98 14.07
CA ASP A 146 -31.59 -10.84 14.28
C ASP A 146 -31.15 -12.26 14.67
N ASP A 147 -31.54 -13.27 13.91
CA ASP A 147 -31.15 -14.68 14.11
C ASP A 147 -30.06 -15.14 13.12
N THR A 148 -29.42 -14.22 12.38
CA THR A 148 -28.41 -14.55 11.36
C THR A 148 -27.02 -14.10 11.77
N MET A 149 -26.05 -15.00 11.61
CA MET A 149 -24.64 -14.71 11.85
C MET A 149 -23.94 -14.25 10.56
N TYR A 150 -23.41 -13.03 10.60
CA TYR A 150 -22.64 -12.42 9.53
C TYR A 150 -21.16 -12.37 9.90
N PHE A 151 -20.29 -12.24 8.88
CA PHE A 151 -18.89 -11.88 9.08
C PHE A 151 -18.55 -10.60 8.32
N LEU A 152 -17.65 -9.78 8.88
CA LEU A 152 -17.10 -8.63 8.18
C LEU A 152 -16.07 -9.13 7.14
N ARG A 153 -16.18 -8.65 5.90
CA ARG A 153 -15.30 -9.04 4.80
C ARG A 153 -13.84 -8.69 5.09
N PHE A 154 -12.92 -9.51 4.62
CA PHE A 154 -11.47 -9.27 4.67
C PHE A 154 -10.82 -9.04 3.29
N ALA A 155 -11.64 -9.13 2.23
CA ALA A 155 -11.28 -8.93 0.83
C ALA A 155 -12.56 -8.66 0.01
N ALA A 156 -12.43 -8.06 -1.18
CA ALA A 156 -13.53 -7.87 -2.12
C ALA A 156 -13.93 -9.15 -2.84
N CYS A 157 -13.08 -10.19 -2.83
CA CYS A 157 -13.28 -11.46 -3.53
C CYS A 157 -14.72 -11.98 -3.39
N PHE A 158 -15.29 -11.90 -2.18
CA PHE A 158 -16.64 -12.37 -1.89
C PHE A 158 -17.69 -11.74 -2.81
N GLY A 159 -17.79 -10.41 -2.81
CA GLY A 159 -18.78 -9.70 -3.60
C GLY A 159 -18.47 -9.76 -5.08
N GLN A 160 -17.20 -9.59 -5.46
CA GLN A 160 -16.78 -9.59 -6.85
C GLN A 160 -17.01 -10.95 -7.52
N PHE A 161 -16.83 -12.06 -6.81
CA PHE A 161 -17.09 -13.40 -7.34
C PHE A 161 -18.57 -13.70 -7.44
N LEU A 162 -19.38 -13.27 -6.47
CA LEU A 162 -20.84 -13.39 -6.58
C LEU A 162 -21.40 -12.57 -7.75
N MET A 163 -20.91 -11.33 -7.94
CA MET A 163 -21.26 -10.53 -9.11
C MET A 163 -20.82 -11.19 -10.42
N SER A 164 -19.65 -11.84 -10.43
CA SER A 164 -19.13 -12.54 -11.61
C SER A 164 -19.90 -13.84 -11.90
N HIS A 165 -20.38 -14.54 -10.86
CA HIS A 165 -21.26 -15.69 -10.99
C HIS A 165 -22.58 -15.32 -11.67
N ASP A 166 -23.16 -14.18 -11.29
CA ASP A 166 -24.44 -13.72 -11.87
C ASP A 166 -24.28 -13.09 -13.26
N ALA A 167 -23.05 -12.79 -13.69
CA ALA A 167 -22.77 -12.15 -14.96
C ALA A 167 -22.88 -13.13 -16.13
N THR A 168 -23.38 -12.64 -17.28
CA THR A 168 -23.27 -13.37 -18.56
C THR A 168 -21.92 -13.05 -19.19
N ILE A 169 -21.01 -14.03 -19.18
CA ILE A 169 -19.64 -13.86 -19.67
C ILE A 169 -19.42 -14.74 -20.91
N SER A 170 -18.76 -14.20 -21.93
CA SER A 170 -18.25 -14.95 -23.09
C SER A 170 -16.73 -14.91 -23.13
N TYR A 171 -16.10 -15.82 -23.86
CA TYR A 171 -14.65 -15.84 -24.08
C TYR A 171 -14.10 -14.51 -24.62
N ARG A 172 -14.92 -13.72 -25.34
CA ARG A 172 -14.57 -12.39 -25.88
C ARG A 172 -14.46 -11.32 -24.80
N ASN A 173 -15.09 -11.53 -23.66
CA ASN A 173 -15.01 -10.63 -22.51
C ASN A 173 -13.74 -10.87 -21.68
N LEU A 174 -13.02 -11.99 -21.90
CA LEU A 174 -11.85 -12.38 -21.14
C LEU A 174 -10.54 -11.88 -21.80
N PRO A 175 -9.58 -11.32 -21.03
CA PRO A 175 -9.56 -11.26 -19.58
C PRO A 175 -10.48 -10.16 -19.03
N MET A 176 -11.41 -10.54 -18.15
CA MET A 176 -12.36 -9.62 -17.51
C MET A 176 -11.75 -9.13 -16.19
N ARG A 177 -11.61 -7.81 -16.03
CA ARG A 177 -10.96 -7.20 -14.85
C ARG A 177 -12.01 -6.51 -13.99
N ILE A 178 -12.25 -7.03 -12.79
CA ILE A 178 -13.15 -6.43 -11.80
C ILE A 178 -12.34 -5.91 -10.62
N TYR A 179 -12.73 -4.76 -10.08
CA TYR A 179 -11.93 -4.00 -9.14
C TYR A 179 -12.79 -3.35 -8.07
N GLU A 180 -12.28 -3.28 -6.83
CA GLU A 180 -12.87 -2.46 -5.78
C GLU A 180 -11.74 -1.87 -4.92
N MET A 181 -11.76 -0.56 -4.71
CA MET A 181 -11.01 0.07 -3.62
C MET A 181 -11.76 -0.22 -2.31
N THR A 182 -11.43 -1.34 -1.67
CA THR A 182 -12.11 -1.76 -0.44
C THR A 182 -11.83 -0.79 0.69
N ARG A 183 -12.66 0.26 0.85
CA ARG A 183 -12.47 1.26 1.93
C ARG A 183 -12.40 0.64 3.32
N TYR A 184 -13.07 -0.50 3.49
CA TYR A 184 -13.06 -1.28 4.72
C TYR A 184 -12.98 -2.78 4.40
N SER A 185 -11.86 -3.37 4.77
CA SER A 185 -11.62 -4.81 4.88
C SER A 185 -11.06 -5.11 6.26
N PHE A 186 -11.49 -6.21 6.88
CA PHE A 186 -11.22 -6.51 8.29
C PHE A 186 -10.53 -7.85 8.49
N ARG A 187 -9.38 -7.89 9.16
CA ARG A 187 -8.73 -9.13 9.59
C ARG A 187 -8.52 -9.07 11.10
N ARG A 188 -9.08 -10.03 11.84
CA ARG A 188 -9.00 -10.06 13.31
C ARG A 188 -7.66 -10.60 13.79
N GLU A 189 -6.58 -9.91 13.45
CA GLU A 189 -5.21 -10.21 13.87
C GLU A 189 -5.11 -10.29 15.41
N GLN A 190 -4.18 -11.09 15.95
CA GLN A 190 -4.01 -11.15 17.40
C GLN A 190 -3.51 -9.80 17.92
N ARG A 191 -3.88 -9.45 19.16
CA ARG A 191 -3.51 -8.16 19.73
C ARG A 191 -2.00 -7.94 19.78
N GLY A 192 -1.22 -8.99 20.08
CA GLY A 192 0.24 -8.94 20.11
C GLY A 192 0.90 -8.86 18.73
N GLU A 193 0.15 -9.04 17.65
CA GLU A 193 0.65 -8.95 16.28
C GLU A 193 0.47 -7.55 15.66
N LEU A 194 -0.35 -6.70 16.29
CA LEU A 194 -0.64 -5.37 15.77
C LEU A 194 0.59 -4.47 15.84
N THR A 195 0.84 -3.73 14.76
CA THR A 195 1.99 -2.83 14.69
C THR A 195 1.65 -1.66 13.77
N GLY A 196 1.22 -0.54 14.38
CA GLY A 196 0.93 0.70 13.67
C GLY A 196 0.19 0.50 12.35
N LEU A 197 0.74 1.09 11.28
CA LEU A 197 0.21 1.02 9.92
C LEU A 197 0.72 -0.20 9.12
N ARG A 198 1.56 -1.05 9.72
CA ARG A 198 2.09 -2.26 9.09
C ARG A 198 1.14 -3.45 9.20
N ARG A 199 0.61 -3.69 10.41
CA ARG A 199 -0.30 -4.81 10.73
C ARG A 199 -1.47 -4.29 11.57
N LEU A 200 -2.63 -4.21 10.92
CA LEU A 200 -3.84 -3.54 11.36
C LEU A 200 -5.05 -4.47 11.18
N ARG A 201 -6.16 -4.11 11.79
CA ARG A 201 -7.39 -4.92 11.79
C ARG A 201 -8.45 -4.44 10.82
N ALA A 202 -8.43 -3.17 10.45
CA ALA A 202 -9.25 -2.62 9.38
C ALA A 202 -8.33 -1.85 8.42
N PHE A 203 -8.40 -2.15 7.12
CA PHE A 203 -7.51 -1.60 6.12
C PHE A 203 -8.23 -1.33 4.80
N THR A 204 -7.61 -0.47 3.99
CA THR A 204 -8.09 -0.06 2.68
C THR A 204 -7.22 -0.69 1.61
N MET A 205 -7.79 -1.48 0.71
CA MET A 205 -6.98 -2.21 -0.28
C MET A 205 -7.61 -2.13 -1.68
N PRO A 206 -6.83 -1.80 -2.72
CA PRO A 206 -7.22 -2.00 -4.09
C PRO A 206 -7.24 -3.51 -4.36
N ASP A 207 -8.42 -4.09 -4.54
CA ASP A 207 -8.58 -5.53 -4.74
C ASP A 207 -9.07 -5.78 -6.17
N VAL A 208 -8.15 -6.29 -7.00
CA VAL A 208 -8.30 -6.45 -8.45
C VAL A 208 -8.32 -7.92 -8.81
N HIS A 209 -9.43 -8.38 -9.39
CA HIS A 209 -9.55 -9.73 -9.91
C HIS A 209 -9.60 -9.74 -11.43
N ALA A 210 -8.80 -10.61 -12.05
CA ALA A 210 -8.90 -10.89 -13.47
C ALA A 210 -9.39 -12.31 -13.70
N LEU A 211 -10.47 -12.47 -14.46
CA LEU A 211 -10.95 -13.77 -14.93
C LEU A 211 -10.27 -14.06 -16.26
N CYS A 212 -9.60 -15.20 -16.37
CA CYS A 212 -8.86 -15.62 -17.56
C CYS A 212 -9.38 -16.97 -18.05
N ARG A 213 -9.52 -17.12 -19.37
CA ARG A 213 -10.12 -18.33 -19.97
C ARG A 213 -9.24 -19.58 -19.82
N ASP A 214 -7.92 -19.40 -19.80
CA ASP A 214 -6.92 -20.45 -19.80
C ASP A 214 -5.60 -19.96 -19.17
N LEU A 215 -4.65 -20.90 -18.99
CA LEU A 215 -3.36 -20.61 -18.38
C LEU A 215 -2.47 -19.66 -19.22
N PRO A 216 -2.39 -19.77 -20.57
CA PRO A 216 -1.68 -18.78 -21.38
C PRO A 216 -2.17 -17.34 -21.14
N GLN A 217 -3.48 -17.11 -21.19
CA GLN A 217 -4.06 -15.78 -20.93
C GLN A 217 -3.80 -15.32 -19.50
N ALA A 218 -3.87 -16.24 -18.52
CA ALA A 218 -3.52 -15.94 -17.13
C ALA A 218 -2.05 -15.50 -16.99
N LYS A 219 -1.11 -16.18 -17.67
CA LYS A 219 0.32 -15.81 -17.63
C LYS A 219 0.59 -14.44 -18.24
N ASP A 220 -0.04 -14.12 -19.37
CA ASP A 220 0.07 -12.80 -20.00
C ASP A 220 -0.45 -11.69 -19.08
N GLU A 221 -1.61 -11.92 -18.46
CA GLU A 221 -2.24 -10.99 -17.55
C GLU A 221 -1.41 -10.81 -16.26
N PHE A 222 -0.84 -11.89 -15.73
CA PHE A 222 0.03 -11.89 -14.56
C PHE A 222 1.32 -11.08 -14.78
N GLN A 223 1.94 -11.16 -15.97
CA GLN A 223 3.07 -10.29 -16.33
C GLN A 223 2.68 -8.82 -16.45
N ARG A 224 1.51 -8.54 -17.03
CA ARG A 224 0.99 -7.17 -17.14
C ARG A 224 0.75 -6.57 -15.76
N ARG A 225 0.19 -7.34 -14.83
CA ARG A 225 -0.07 -6.94 -13.43
C ARG A 225 1.21 -6.81 -12.61
N PHE A 226 2.23 -7.62 -12.90
CA PHE A 226 3.56 -7.45 -12.33
C PHE A 226 4.16 -6.08 -12.71
N ARG A 227 4.10 -5.67 -13.98
CA ARG A 227 4.49 -4.31 -14.42
C ARG A 227 3.65 -3.22 -13.76
N LEU A 228 2.32 -3.34 -13.80
CA LEU A 228 1.40 -2.40 -13.16
C LEU A 228 1.79 -2.16 -11.70
N SER A 229 2.09 -3.22 -10.96
CA SER A 229 2.45 -3.13 -9.54
C SER A 229 3.78 -2.42 -9.33
N GLN A 230 4.79 -2.67 -10.18
CA GLN A 230 6.04 -1.92 -10.13
C GLN A 230 5.83 -0.43 -10.44
N ASP A 231 5.00 -0.11 -11.43
CA ASP A 231 4.71 1.27 -11.84
C ASP A 231 3.91 2.02 -10.77
N VAL A 232 2.95 1.35 -10.12
CA VAL A 232 2.20 1.87 -8.98
C VAL A 232 3.14 2.19 -7.82
N LEU A 233 3.96 1.23 -7.38
CA LEU A 233 4.90 1.44 -6.28
C LEU A 233 5.93 2.54 -6.61
N ALA A 234 6.47 2.57 -7.83
CA ALA A 234 7.38 3.61 -8.30
C ALA A 234 6.73 4.99 -8.24
N GLY A 235 5.49 5.12 -8.71
CA GLY A 235 4.80 6.39 -8.67
C GLY A 235 4.30 6.82 -7.29
N ILE A 236 4.17 5.89 -6.33
CA ILE A 236 3.97 6.23 -4.91
C ILE A 236 5.26 6.82 -4.33
N GLY A 237 6.42 6.31 -4.72
CA GLY A 237 7.73 6.78 -4.27
C GLY A 237 8.68 5.67 -3.82
N PHE A 238 8.37 4.40 -4.13
CA PHE A 238 9.21 3.26 -3.81
C PHE A 238 10.10 2.86 -4.99
N GLU A 239 11.37 2.65 -4.74
CA GLU A 239 12.32 2.15 -5.71
C GLU A 239 12.45 0.62 -5.61
N LYS A 240 12.97 -0.04 -6.64
CA LYS A 240 13.22 -1.50 -6.60
C LYS A 240 14.17 -1.93 -5.48
N THR A 241 14.99 -1.00 -4.99
CA THR A 241 15.90 -1.16 -3.84
C THR A 241 15.16 -1.18 -2.51
N ASP A 242 13.91 -0.68 -2.45
CA ASP A 242 13.13 -0.57 -1.22
C ASP A 242 12.49 -1.90 -0.80
N TYR A 243 12.12 -2.77 -1.76
CA TYR A 243 11.37 -4.00 -1.52
C TYR A 243 12.02 -5.26 -2.11
N GLU A 244 11.86 -6.41 -1.47
CA GLU A 244 12.31 -7.73 -1.95
C GLU A 244 11.15 -8.54 -2.54
N LEU A 245 11.42 -9.36 -3.57
CA LEU A 245 10.41 -10.24 -4.16
C LEU A 245 10.47 -11.63 -3.50
N ALA A 246 9.30 -12.13 -3.08
CA ALA A 246 9.08 -13.54 -2.82
C ALA A 246 8.18 -14.14 -3.89
N ILE A 247 8.52 -15.34 -4.34
CA ILE A 247 7.69 -16.15 -5.24
C ILE A 247 7.33 -17.44 -4.50
N ARG A 248 6.03 -17.76 -4.44
CA ARG A 248 5.55 -19.03 -3.91
C ARG A 248 4.95 -19.84 -5.05
N VAL A 249 5.41 -21.08 -5.24
CA VAL A 249 5.09 -21.85 -6.43
C VAL A 249 4.99 -23.35 -6.14
N VAL A 250 4.04 -24.01 -6.81
CA VAL A 250 3.95 -25.48 -6.80
C VAL A 250 5.01 -26.08 -7.75
N GLU A 251 5.68 -27.15 -7.31
CA GLU A 251 6.82 -27.75 -8.01
C GLU A 251 6.51 -28.13 -9.47
N ASP A 252 5.35 -28.71 -9.74
CA ASP A 252 4.94 -29.08 -11.11
C ASP A 252 4.76 -27.86 -12.00
N PHE A 253 4.14 -26.79 -11.47
CA PHE A 253 4.02 -25.54 -12.21
C PHE A 253 5.39 -24.94 -12.52
N TRP A 254 6.33 -24.98 -11.56
CA TRP A 254 7.71 -24.54 -11.77
C TRP A 254 8.40 -25.34 -12.89
N LYS A 255 8.30 -26.68 -12.87
CA LYS A 255 8.93 -27.55 -13.87
C LYS A 255 8.45 -27.21 -15.29
N GLU A 256 7.15 -26.96 -15.44
CA GLU A 256 6.54 -26.66 -16.74
C GLU A 256 6.74 -25.19 -17.17
N ASN A 257 6.89 -24.27 -16.22
CA ASN A 257 6.84 -22.82 -16.47
C ASN A 257 8.07 -22.05 -15.94
N LYS A 258 9.22 -22.71 -15.81
CA LYS A 258 10.47 -22.11 -15.30
C LYS A 258 10.81 -20.79 -15.99
N GLU A 259 10.81 -20.76 -17.33
CA GLU A 259 11.19 -19.57 -18.11
C GLU A 259 10.28 -18.37 -17.83
N PHE A 260 8.98 -18.61 -17.63
CA PHE A 260 8.03 -17.58 -17.27
C PHE A 260 8.38 -16.92 -15.93
N ILE A 261 8.74 -17.72 -14.93
CA ILE A 261 9.10 -17.22 -13.60
C ILE A 261 10.45 -16.50 -13.65
N VAL A 262 11.43 -17.03 -14.38
CA VAL A 262 12.73 -16.38 -14.61
C VAL A 262 12.56 -15.01 -15.28
N ASN A 263 11.60 -14.87 -16.21
CA ASN A 263 11.32 -13.57 -16.84
C ASN A 263 10.78 -12.53 -15.83
N LEU A 264 9.97 -12.95 -14.85
CA LEU A 264 9.53 -12.06 -13.75
C LEU A 264 10.73 -11.60 -12.92
N VAL A 265 11.67 -12.52 -12.61
CA VAL A 265 12.90 -12.20 -11.88
C VAL A 265 13.80 -11.24 -12.65
N LYS A 266 13.98 -11.45 -13.96
CA LYS A 266 14.71 -10.52 -14.83
C LYS A 266 14.08 -9.14 -14.87
N GLN A 267 12.75 -9.06 -14.93
CA GLN A 267 12.03 -7.79 -14.87
C GLN A 267 12.18 -7.10 -13.49
N HIS A 268 12.19 -7.89 -12.42
CA HIS A 268 12.49 -7.40 -11.08
C HIS A 268 13.92 -6.83 -11.01
N GLY A 269 14.89 -7.52 -11.58
CA GLY A 269 16.28 -7.06 -11.74
C GLY A 269 17.21 -7.38 -10.58
N LYS A 270 16.80 -8.26 -9.66
CA LYS A 270 17.64 -8.78 -8.57
C LYS A 270 17.21 -10.21 -8.17
N PRO A 271 18.07 -10.99 -7.50
CA PRO A 271 17.72 -12.34 -7.02
C PRO A 271 16.54 -12.31 -6.05
N VAL A 272 15.77 -13.39 -6.01
CA VAL A 272 14.50 -13.45 -5.29
C VAL A 272 14.39 -14.69 -4.42
N LEU A 273 13.62 -14.59 -3.35
CA LEU A 273 13.28 -15.73 -2.51
C LEU A 273 12.19 -16.57 -3.18
N VAL A 274 12.38 -17.88 -3.24
CA VAL A 274 11.39 -18.82 -3.75
C VAL A 274 11.01 -19.81 -2.66
N GLU A 275 9.73 -19.84 -2.32
CA GLU A 275 9.11 -20.90 -1.52
C GLU A 275 8.45 -21.91 -2.47
N MET A 276 8.93 -23.14 -2.47
CA MET A 276 8.42 -24.20 -3.32
C MET A 276 7.70 -25.28 -2.52
N TRP A 277 6.58 -25.74 -3.06
CA TRP A 277 5.77 -26.80 -2.47
C TRP A 277 5.63 -27.98 -3.43
N ARG A 278 5.83 -29.20 -2.92
CA ARG A 278 5.65 -30.43 -3.72
C ARG A 278 4.20 -30.66 -4.14
N GLU A 279 3.27 -30.31 -3.27
CA GLU A 279 1.83 -30.45 -3.51
C GLU A 279 1.15 -29.08 -3.38
N ARG A 280 -0.01 -28.93 -4.04
CA ARG A 280 -0.79 -27.68 -3.96
C ARG A 280 -1.57 -27.64 -2.65
N PHE A 281 -1.17 -26.74 -1.76
CA PHE A 281 -1.82 -26.55 -0.45
C PHE A 281 -2.85 -25.42 -0.44
N PHE A 282 -2.55 -24.32 -1.13
CA PHE A 282 -3.45 -23.17 -1.26
C PHE A 282 -4.27 -23.26 -2.54
N TYR A 283 -5.28 -22.40 -2.66
CA TYR A 283 -6.12 -22.32 -3.86
C TYR A 283 -5.37 -21.77 -5.10
N PHE A 284 -4.15 -21.24 -4.92
CA PHE A 284 -3.30 -20.75 -5.99
C PHE A 284 -2.10 -21.66 -6.28
N ILE A 285 -1.59 -21.60 -7.51
CA ILE A 285 -0.42 -22.37 -7.97
C ILE A 285 0.86 -21.56 -8.08
N LEU A 286 0.72 -20.24 -8.20
CA LEU A 286 1.80 -19.27 -8.26
C LEU A 286 1.35 -18.00 -7.56
N LYS A 287 2.22 -17.44 -6.72
CA LYS A 287 2.04 -16.15 -6.08
C LYS A 287 3.35 -15.39 -6.07
N TRP A 288 3.31 -14.08 -6.23
CA TRP A 288 4.42 -13.23 -5.83
C TRP A 288 3.98 -12.17 -4.82
N ASP A 289 4.93 -11.72 -4.00
CA ASP A 289 4.76 -10.60 -3.09
C ASP A 289 5.98 -9.67 -3.20
N MET A 290 5.74 -8.37 -3.33
CA MET A 290 6.77 -7.33 -3.23
C MET A 290 6.78 -6.80 -1.79
N ASN A 291 7.83 -7.09 -1.04
CA ASN A 291 7.89 -6.92 0.41
C ASN A 291 8.85 -5.81 0.80
N PHE A 292 8.32 -4.77 1.43
CA PHE A 292 9.15 -3.74 2.04
C PHE A 292 9.78 -4.28 3.34
N VAL A 293 11.09 -4.07 3.51
CA VAL A 293 11.83 -4.44 4.73
C VAL A 293 12.06 -3.18 5.56
N ASP A 294 11.49 -3.15 6.77
CA ASP A 294 11.50 -1.97 7.63
C ASP A 294 12.75 -1.84 8.52
N ASN A 295 12.79 -0.76 9.30
CA ASN A 295 13.88 -0.45 10.22
C ASN A 295 14.04 -1.44 11.39
N LEU A 296 13.14 -2.42 11.50
CA LEU A 296 13.16 -3.51 12.48
C LEU A 296 13.43 -4.87 11.81
N ASP A 297 13.90 -4.87 10.56
CA ASP A 297 14.23 -6.08 9.81
C ASP A 297 13.01 -7.00 9.61
N LYS A 298 11.80 -6.43 9.65
CA LYS A 298 10.55 -7.13 9.39
C LYS A 298 10.05 -6.78 8.00
N ALA A 299 9.37 -7.73 7.36
CA ALA A 299 8.86 -7.54 6.01
C ALA A 299 7.34 -7.35 5.98
N SER A 300 6.85 -6.59 5.00
CA SER A 300 5.42 -6.50 4.71
C SER A 300 5.18 -6.29 3.22
N ALA A 301 4.30 -7.11 2.66
CA ALA A 301 3.91 -7.02 1.26
C ALA A 301 3.21 -5.67 0.99
N LEU A 302 3.81 -4.88 0.10
CA LEU A 302 3.26 -3.69 -0.54
C LEU A 302 2.57 -4.04 -1.86
N SER A 303 2.73 -5.24 -2.40
CA SER A 303 1.98 -5.64 -3.59
C SER A 303 1.97 -7.16 -3.69
N THR A 304 0.94 -7.70 -4.32
CA THR A 304 0.82 -9.15 -4.52
C THR A 304 0.01 -9.46 -5.77
N ASP A 305 0.30 -10.60 -6.39
CA ASP A 305 -0.57 -11.25 -7.35
C ASP A 305 -0.47 -12.77 -7.23
N GLN A 306 -1.56 -13.47 -7.54
CA GLN A 306 -1.64 -14.93 -7.44
C GLN A 306 -2.58 -15.54 -8.49
N ILE A 307 -2.17 -16.67 -9.07
CA ILE A 307 -2.96 -17.46 -10.04
C ILE A 307 -3.74 -18.52 -9.28
N ASP A 308 -5.05 -18.30 -9.16
CA ASP A 308 -6.03 -19.17 -8.52
C ASP A 308 -6.73 -20.06 -9.55
N VAL A 309 -6.74 -21.35 -9.23
CA VAL A 309 -7.26 -22.42 -10.07
C VAL A 309 -8.46 -23.13 -9.46
N GLU A 310 -8.98 -22.65 -8.32
CA GLU A 310 -10.08 -23.28 -7.59
C GLU A 310 -11.33 -22.39 -7.50
N ASN A 311 -11.19 -21.06 -7.33
CA ASN A 311 -12.36 -20.25 -6.99
C ASN A 311 -13.30 -19.97 -8.17
N GLY A 312 -12.83 -20.09 -9.42
CA GLY A 312 -13.71 -20.06 -10.59
C GLY A 312 -14.79 -21.15 -10.50
N GLU A 313 -14.38 -22.38 -10.22
CA GLU A 313 -15.29 -23.52 -10.01
C GLU A 313 -16.07 -23.41 -8.69
N ARG A 314 -15.41 -23.04 -7.58
CA ARG A 314 -16.03 -22.97 -6.25
C ARG A 314 -17.20 -21.99 -6.18
N TYR A 315 -17.09 -20.86 -6.87
CA TYR A 315 -18.15 -19.85 -6.96
C TYR A 315 -19.06 -20.05 -8.18
N ASP A 316 -18.86 -21.14 -8.92
CA ASP A 316 -19.59 -21.48 -10.14
C ASP A 316 -19.61 -20.34 -11.18
N ILE A 317 -18.50 -19.61 -11.30
CA ILE A 317 -18.33 -18.53 -12.27
C ILE A 317 -18.18 -19.16 -13.66
N LYS A 318 -19.11 -18.87 -14.56
CA LYS A 318 -19.13 -19.48 -15.91
C LYS A 318 -18.87 -18.46 -16.99
N TYR A 319 -18.22 -18.91 -18.06
CA TYR A 319 -18.21 -18.22 -19.34
C TYR A 319 -18.57 -19.18 -20.47
N MET A 320 -19.12 -18.63 -21.56
CA MET A 320 -19.36 -19.33 -22.81
C MET A 320 -18.09 -19.30 -23.67
N ASP A 321 -17.51 -20.46 -23.97
CA ASP A 321 -16.31 -20.59 -24.78
C ASP A 321 -16.60 -20.52 -26.30
N GLU A 322 -15.56 -20.47 -27.13
CA GLU A 322 -15.67 -20.37 -28.59
C GLU A 322 -16.48 -21.51 -29.23
N ASP A 323 -16.44 -22.68 -28.61
CA ASP A 323 -17.14 -23.90 -29.04
C ASP A 323 -18.59 -23.98 -28.51
N GLY A 324 -19.07 -22.96 -27.78
CA GLY A 324 -20.40 -22.93 -27.18
C GLY A 324 -20.54 -23.78 -25.92
N THR A 325 -19.43 -24.29 -25.35
CA THR A 325 -19.43 -24.97 -24.06
C THR A 325 -19.31 -23.97 -22.91
N GLN A 326 -19.91 -24.30 -21.76
CA GLN A 326 -19.71 -23.53 -20.53
C GLN A 326 -18.47 -24.03 -19.80
N LYS A 327 -17.57 -23.11 -19.44
CA LYS A 327 -16.33 -23.38 -18.69
C LYS A 327 -16.19 -22.43 -17.52
N HIS A 328 -15.35 -22.81 -16.55
CA HIS A 328 -14.96 -21.96 -15.43
C HIS A 328 -13.62 -21.26 -15.75
N PRO A 329 -13.48 -19.95 -15.47
CA PRO A 329 -12.23 -19.24 -15.69
C PRO A 329 -11.22 -19.51 -14.58
N LEU A 330 -9.94 -19.31 -14.88
CA LEU A 330 -8.93 -19.05 -13.87
C LEU A 330 -9.12 -17.65 -13.28
N VAL A 331 -8.79 -17.48 -12.01
CA VAL A 331 -8.91 -16.19 -11.31
C VAL A 331 -7.52 -15.70 -10.93
N LEU A 332 -7.21 -14.44 -11.18
CA LEU A 332 -5.98 -13.81 -10.67
C LEU A 332 -6.37 -12.78 -9.62
N HIS A 333 -5.73 -12.80 -8.44
CA HIS A 333 -6.01 -11.85 -7.35
C HIS A 333 -4.82 -10.93 -7.18
N CYS A 334 -4.99 -9.62 -7.32
CA CYS A 334 -3.90 -8.66 -7.23
C CYS A 334 -4.31 -7.48 -6.37
N SER A 335 -3.37 -7.08 -5.54
CA SER A 335 -3.41 -5.77 -4.93
C SER A 335 -2.17 -5.00 -5.36
N PRO A 336 -2.29 -4.05 -6.32
CA PRO A 336 -1.13 -3.44 -6.96
C PRO A 336 -0.29 -2.57 -6.01
N SER A 337 -0.91 -1.99 -4.97
CA SER A 337 -0.22 -1.25 -3.89
C SER A 337 -0.41 -1.88 -2.50
N GLY A 338 -1.04 -3.05 -2.40
CA GLY A 338 -1.39 -3.61 -1.10
C GLY A 338 -2.33 -2.66 -0.35
N ALA A 339 -2.33 -2.71 0.99
CA ALA A 339 -3.14 -1.78 1.75
C ALA A 339 -2.59 -0.34 1.64
N ILE A 340 -3.45 0.66 1.45
CA ILE A 340 -3.06 2.09 1.43
C ILE A 340 -2.37 2.50 2.73
N GLU A 341 -2.75 1.88 3.85
CA GLU A 341 -2.08 2.08 5.13
C GLU A 341 -0.63 1.58 5.10
N ARG A 342 -0.36 0.49 4.39
CA ARG A 342 1.00 -0.02 4.19
C ARG A 342 1.84 0.88 3.28
N ASP A 343 1.23 1.55 2.31
CA ASP A 343 1.92 2.57 1.52
C ASP A 343 2.41 3.71 2.42
N ILE A 344 1.54 4.20 3.32
CA ILE A 344 1.93 5.22 4.31
C ILE A 344 3.01 4.70 5.26
N TYR A 345 2.88 3.46 5.76
CA TYR A 345 3.91 2.82 6.58
C TYR A 345 5.26 2.77 5.86
N GLY A 346 5.30 2.29 4.62
CA GLY A 346 6.53 2.17 3.84
C GLY A 346 7.19 3.53 3.59
N LEU A 347 6.41 4.56 3.28
CA LEU A 347 6.92 5.93 3.10
C LEU A 347 7.53 6.49 4.39
N LEU A 348 6.90 6.25 5.54
CA LEU A 348 7.41 6.71 6.84
C LEU A 348 8.67 5.93 7.28
N GLU A 349 8.73 4.63 7.03
CA GLU A 349 9.93 3.82 7.28
C GLU A 349 11.09 4.21 6.34
N LYS A 350 10.79 4.51 5.07
CA LYS A 350 11.77 5.06 4.12
C LYS A 350 12.33 6.40 4.61
N ALA A 351 11.46 7.30 5.07
CA ALA A 351 11.88 8.55 5.70
C ALA A 351 12.74 8.31 6.96
N ALA A 352 12.44 7.29 7.75
CA ALA A 352 13.27 6.92 8.91
C ALA A 352 14.66 6.39 8.48
N PHE A 353 14.77 5.66 7.36
CA PHE A 353 16.06 5.30 6.79
C PHE A 353 16.86 6.53 6.36
N ASP A 354 16.22 7.52 5.70
CA ASP A 354 16.86 8.79 5.35
C ASP A 354 17.41 9.49 6.58
N MET A 355 16.64 9.54 7.67
CA MET A 355 17.07 10.13 8.94
C MET A 355 18.32 9.44 9.49
N LYS A 356 18.37 8.10 9.46
CA LYS A 356 19.53 7.32 9.91
C LYS A 356 20.77 7.55 9.03
N ALA A 357 20.56 7.75 7.73
CA ALA A 357 21.63 8.06 6.78
C ALA A 357 22.11 9.51 6.84
N GLY A 358 21.49 10.37 7.65
CA GLY A 358 21.79 11.80 7.74
C GLY A 358 21.16 12.64 6.63
N THR A 359 20.29 12.04 5.81
CA THR A 359 19.50 12.69 4.77
C THR A 359 18.23 13.29 5.38
N LYS A 360 17.71 14.38 4.79
CA LYS A 360 16.48 15.01 5.27
C LYS A 360 15.26 14.15 4.89
N PRO A 361 14.47 13.64 5.86
CA PRO A 361 13.28 12.86 5.54
C PRO A 361 12.24 13.71 4.83
N SER A 362 11.48 13.14 3.92
CA SER A 362 10.35 13.83 3.31
C SER A 362 9.29 12.85 2.83
N LEU A 363 8.05 13.33 2.71
CA LEU A 363 7.07 12.67 1.87
C LEU A 363 7.29 13.12 0.42
N PRO A 364 6.94 12.28 -0.58
CA PRO A 364 6.84 12.71 -1.98
C PRO A 364 6.06 14.02 -2.09
N LEU A 365 6.52 14.95 -2.95
CA LEU A 365 5.98 16.32 -3.01
C LEU A 365 4.46 16.37 -3.23
N TRP A 366 3.92 15.45 -4.03
CA TRP A 366 2.49 15.37 -4.30
C TRP A 366 1.67 14.90 -3.09
N LEU A 367 2.28 14.22 -2.12
CA LEU A 367 1.68 13.78 -0.85
C LEU A 367 1.89 14.78 0.29
N ALA A 368 2.86 15.69 0.21
CA ALA A 368 3.15 16.64 1.28
C ALA A 368 1.90 17.46 1.68
N PRO A 369 1.43 17.41 2.95
CA PRO A 369 0.20 18.08 3.35
C PRO A 369 0.19 19.59 3.09
N THR A 370 1.34 20.21 3.27
CA THR A 370 1.66 21.57 2.85
C THR A 370 2.92 21.48 2.00
N GLN A 371 2.89 22.05 0.80
CA GLN A 371 4.02 22.06 -0.14
C GLN A 371 4.87 23.31 0.03
N VAL A 372 4.23 24.46 0.27
CA VAL A 372 4.90 25.74 0.50
C VAL A 372 4.39 26.36 1.80
N ARG A 373 5.31 26.83 2.65
CA ARG A 373 4.98 27.64 3.83
C ARG A 373 5.57 29.02 3.70
N VAL A 374 4.73 30.04 3.82
CA VAL A 374 5.14 31.44 3.84
C VAL A 374 5.21 31.91 5.30
N ILE A 375 6.32 32.55 5.68
CA ILE A 375 6.60 32.98 7.05
C ILE A 375 6.83 34.49 7.04
N PRO A 376 5.83 35.29 7.46
CA PRO A 376 6.04 36.72 7.67
C PRO A 376 6.96 36.97 8.88
N VAL A 377 7.87 37.94 8.77
CA VAL A 377 8.81 38.30 9.85
C VAL A 377 8.15 39.02 11.03
N SER A 378 7.00 39.66 10.79
CA SER A 378 6.18 40.39 11.76
C SER A 378 4.72 40.44 11.25
N GLU A 379 3.78 40.86 12.10
CA GLU A 379 2.36 40.95 11.78
C GLU A 379 2.06 41.86 10.58
N GLU A 380 2.85 42.93 10.41
CA GLU A 380 2.68 43.89 9.30
C GLU A 380 2.83 43.24 7.91
N TYR A 381 3.59 42.14 7.79
CA TYR A 381 3.83 41.44 6.53
C TYR A 381 2.86 40.26 6.28
N VAL A 382 1.89 40.02 7.16
CA VAL A 382 0.89 38.95 6.95
C VAL A 382 0.09 39.19 5.67
N GLY A 383 -0.32 40.43 5.41
CA GLY A 383 -1.04 40.77 4.17
C GLY A 383 -0.22 40.48 2.91
N HIS A 384 1.10 40.66 2.96
CA HIS A 384 1.99 40.32 1.83
C HIS A 384 2.17 38.81 1.68
N ALA A 385 2.28 38.08 2.79
CA ALA A 385 2.31 36.63 2.77
C ALA A 385 1.03 36.04 2.15
N ASP A 386 -0.13 36.64 2.44
CA ASP A 386 -1.41 36.26 1.83
C ASP A 386 -1.46 36.54 0.33
N GLN A 387 -0.91 37.68 -0.11
CA GLN A 387 -0.78 37.98 -1.53
C GLN A 387 0.10 36.95 -2.25
N ILE A 388 1.24 36.58 -1.68
CA ILE A 388 2.11 35.52 -2.22
C ILE A 388 1.36 34.19 -2.28
N MET A 389 0.69 33.79 -1.19
CA MET A 389 -0.11 32.58 -1.15
C MET A 389 -1.18 32.55 -2.24
N SER A 390 -1.89 33.67 -2.48
CA SER A 390 -2.97 33.77 -3.46
C SER A 390 -2.53 33.56 -4.92
N GLN A 391 -1.23 33.74 -5.22
CA GLN A 391 -0.67 33.54 -6.55
C GLN A 391 -0.50 32.06 -6.90
N PHE A 392 -0.53 31.17 -5.90
CA PHE A 392 -0.43 29.74 -6.11
C PHE A 392 -1.77 29.13 -6.50
N SER A 393 -1.78 28.42 -7.63
CA SER A 393 -2.92 27.65 -8.13
C SER A 393 -2.53 26.17 -8.13
N ARG A 394 -3.35 25.30 -7.56
CA ARG A 394 -3.08 23.86 -7.44
C ARG A 394 -1.76 23.52 -6.70
N VAL A 395 -1.39 24.34 -5.72
CA VAL A 395 -0.31 24.07 -4.78
C VAL A 395 -0.86 24.27 -3.37
N ARG A 396 -0.48 23.41 -2.43
CA ARG A 396 -0.92 23.53 -1.02
C ARG A 396 0.01 24.49 -0.30
N VAL A 397 -0.47 25.71 -0.09
CA VAL A 397 0.29 26.79 0.54
C VAL A 397 -0.38 27.24 1.82
N ASP A 398 0.41 27.51 2.85
CA ASP A 398 -0.06 28.10 4.09
C ASP A 398 0.85 29.22 4.60
N VAL A 399 0.34 30.00 5.57
CA VAL A 399 1.04 31.14 6.18
C VAL A 399 1.21 30.91 7.67
N ASP A 400 2.46 30.97 8.13
CA ASP A 400 2.79 30.92 9.56
C ASP A 400 2.70 32.30 10.21
N ASN A 401 1.48 32.75 10.46
CA ASN A 401 1.17 34.03 11.11
C ASN A 401 1.13 33.97 12.64
N ARG A 402 1.60 32.89 13.27
CA ARG A 402 1.66 32.76 14.73
C ARG A 402 2.57 33.83 15.35
N ASP A 403 2.29 34.27 16.57
CA ASP A 403 3.18 35.15 17.34
C ASP A 403 4.37 34.36 17.92
N GLU A 404 5.33 34.04 17.05
CA GLU A 404 6.51 33.24 17.35
C GLU A 404 7.73 33.77 16.59
N THR A 405 8.93 33.57 17.11
CA THR A 405 10.16 33.98 16.40
C THR A 405 10.27 33.30 15.03
N VAL A 406 10.75 34.01 14.01
CA VAL A 406 10.99 33.46 12.65
C VAL A 406 11.83 32.18 12.70
N GLY A 407 12.88 32.15 13.53
CA GLY A 407 13.71 30.96 13.70
C GLY A 407 12.95 29.75 14.26
N LYS A 408 11.96 29.96 15.13
CA LYS A 408 11.08 28.89 15.61
C LYS A 408 10.11 28.44 14.52
N LYS A 409 9.49 29.37 13.79
CA LYS A 409 8.60 29.05 12.66
C LYS A 409 9.29 28.21 11.58
N ILE A 410 10.52 28.58 11.19
CA ILE A 410 11.33 27.81 10.23
C ILE A 410 11.62 26.41 10.79
N ARG A 411 12.03 26.30 12.07
CA ARG A 411 12.32 25.01 12.71
C ARG A 411 11.10 24.10 12.74
N ASP A 412 9.93 24.64 13.06
CA ASP A 412 8.67 23.90 13.07
C ASP A 412 8.31 23.42 11.66
N ALA A 413 8.43 24.29 10.65
CA ALA A 413 8.22 23.92 9.24
C ALA A 413 9.19 22.81 8.78
N GLU A 414 10.46 22.87 9.17
CA GLU A 414 11.45 21.82 8.88
C GLU A 414 11.13 20.49 9.58
N LYS A 415 10.52 20.53 10.77
CA LYS A 415 10.03 19.34 11.50
C LYS A 415 8.77 18.75 10.88
N GLU A 416 7.87 19.59 10.36
CA GLU A 416 6.69 19.17 9.58
C GLU A 416 7.03 18.70 8.15
N TRP A 417 8.30 18.76 7.77
CA TRP A 417 8.82 18.34 6.46
C TRP A 417 8.26 19.16 5.30
N ILE A 418 8.05 20.46 5.51
CA ILE A 418 7.60 21.35 4.44
C ILE A 418 8.66 21.43 3.33
N PRO A 419 8.32 21.11 2.06
CA PRO A 419 9.28 21.10 0.95
C PRO A 419 9.87 22.48 0.61
N TYR A 420 9.05 23.53 0.65
CA TYR A 420 9.46 24.90 0.33
C TYR A 420 9.07 25.86 1.47
N ILE A 421 10.04 26.59 2.02
CA ILE A 421 9.80 27.60 3.05
C ILE A 421 10.25 28.96 2.52
N VAL A 422 9.34 29.93 2.55
CA VAL A 422 9.56 31.30 2.09
C VAL A 422 9.45 32.23 3.29
N VAL A 423 10.45 33.09 3.52
CA VAL A 423 10.41 34.11 4.57
C VAL A 423 10.15 35.47 3.91
N VAL A 424 9.23 36.24 4.47
CA VAL A 424 8.77 37.52 3.89
C VAL A 424 8.92 38.62 4.93
N GLY A 425 9.78 39.60 4.66
CA GLY A 425 9.86 40.85 5.39
C GLY A 425 9.90 42.06 4.47
N GLU A 426 10.44 43.18 4.98
CA GLU A 426 10.49 44.46 4.28
C GLU A 426 11.06 44.34 2.85
N LYS A 427 12.20 43.65 2.71
CA LYS A 427 12.89 43.51 1.42
C LYS A 427 12.11 42.66 0.43
N GLU A 428 11.48 41.60 0.92
CA GLU A 428 10.70 40.68 0.10
C GLU A 428 9.30 41.23 -0.22
N ALA A 429 8.81 42.20 0.55
CA ALA A 429 7.54 42.87 0.29
C ALA A 429 7.54 43.59 -1.07
N ASP A 430 8.67 44.21 -1.44
CA ASP A 430 8.80 44.95 -2.69
C ASP A 430 9.50 44.15 -3.81
N SER A 431 9.70 42.84 -3.63
CA SER A 431 10.44 41.96 -4.56
C SER A 431 9.54 40.93 -5.23
N ASP A 432 9.87 40.56 -6.46
CA ASP A 432 9.29 39.42 -7.20
C ASP A 432 10.08 38.12 -7.01
N ARG A 433 11.24 38.20 -6.35
CA ARG A 433 12.11 37.06 -6.01
C ARG A 433 12.27 36.93 -4.51
N PHE A 434 12.28 35.68 -4.06
CA PHE A 434 12.34 35.33 -2.66
C PHE A 434 13.50 34.36 -2.39
N PRO A 435 14.19 34.49 -1.26
CA PRO A 435 15.12 33.47 -0.78
C PRO A 435 14.34 32.24 -0.30
N VAL A 436 14.17 31.25 -1.17
CA VAL A 436 13.40 30.03 -0.88
C VAL A 436 14.28 28.97 -0.27
N ARG A 437 13.93 28.50 0.92
CA ARG A 437 14.54 27.32 1.53
C ARG A 437 13.89 26.08 0.93
N VAL A 438 14.63 25.39 0.07
CA VAL A 438 14.22 24.11 -0.51
C VAL A 438 14.72 22.99 0.39
N ARG A 439 13.82 22.13 0.86
CA ARG A 439 14.16 21.01 1.72
C ARG A 439 15.19 20.09 1.04
N GLY A 440 16.25 19.74 1.77
CA GLY A 440 17.37 18.94 1.25
C GLY A 440 18.50 19.76 0.62
N GLN A 441 18.29 21.05 0.36
CA GLN A 441 19.36 21.94 -0.11
C GLN A 441 20.03 22.69 1.06
N ALA A 442 21.35 22.86 0.97
CA ALA A 442 22.13 23.49 2.03
C ALA A 442 21.96 25.02 2.09
N LYS A 443 21.65 25.66 0.96
CA LYS A 443 21.50 27.12 0.84
C LYS A 443 20.13 27.46 0.27
N PRO A 444 19.52 28.59 0.67
CA PRO A 444 18.36 29.13 -0.01
C PRO A 444 18.64 29.39 -1.50
N VAL A 445 17.60 29.27 -2.31
CA VAL A 445 17.63 29.55 -3.75
C VAL A 445 16.70 30.73 -4.02
N GLU A 446 17.19 31.73 -4.73
CA GLU A 446 16.37 32.85 -5.18
C GLU A 446 15.37 32.36 -6.24
N MET A 447 14.08 32.41 -5.93
CA MET A 447 13.00 32.01 -6.85
C MET A 447 11.83 32.99 -6.80
N SER A 448 11.23 33.23 -7.96
CA SER A 448 9.91 33.85 -8.06
C SER A 448 8.81 32.83 -7.77
N VAL A 449 7.59 33.33 -7.51
CA VAL A 449 6.40 32.47 -7.37
C VAL A 449 6.13 31.67 -8.64
N ALA A 450 6.34 32.26 -9.83
CA ALA A 450 6.15 31.57 -11.10
C ALA A 450 7.11 30.38 -11.27
N GLU A 451 8.39 30.55 -10.92
CA GLU A 451 9.39 29.47 -10.96
C GLU A 451 9.05 28.35 -9.96
N MET A 452 8.62 28.71 -8.74
CA MET A 452 8.18 27.71 -7.75
C MET A 452 6.97 26.91 -8.25
N LYS A 453 5.97 27.58 -8.82
CA LYS A 453 4.79 26.92 -9.41
C LYS A 453 5.19 25.97 -10.54
N GLY A 454 6.04 26.41 -11.45
CA GLY A 454 6.52 25.59 -12.56
C GLY A 454 7.25 24.34 -12.09
N LYS A 455 8.13 24.49 -11.10
CA LYS A 455 8.86 23.36 -10.51
C LYS A 455 7.94 22.37 -9.80
N ILE A 456 7.02 22.85 -8.96
CA ILE A 456 6.06 21.97 -8.25
C ILE A 456 5.13 21.27 -9.25
N ALA A 457 4.64 21.98 -10.28
CA ALA A 457 3.79 21.38 -11.30
C ALA A 457 4.52 20.27 -12.06
N SER A 458 5.78 20.50 -12.45
CA SER A 458 6.61 19.49 -13.11
C SER A 458 6.89 18.29 -12.19
N ASP A 459 7.27 18.53 -10.94
CA ASP A 459 7.62 17.48 -9.97
C ASP A 459 6.38 16.68 -9.48
N THR A 460 5.17 17.15 -9.79
CA THR A 460 3.89 16.49 -9.45
C THR A 460 3.05 16.13 -10.68
N GLU A 461 3.65 16.12 -11.87
CA GLU A 461 2.96 15.78 -13.11
C GLU A 461 2.36 14.36 -13.04
N GLY A 462 1.13 14.21 -13.54
CA GLY A 462 0.40 12.94 -13.52
C GLY A 462 -0.04 12.48 -12.12
N LYS A 463 0.12 13.29 -11.07
CA LYS A 463 -0.31 12.97 -9.71
C LYS A 463 -1.64 13.66 -9.36
N PRO A 464 -2.50 13.02 -8.54
CA PRO A 464 -3.72 13.67 -8.07
C PRO A 464 -3.40 14.85 -7.16
N TYR A 465 -4.37 15.75 -7.04
CA TYR A 465 -4.26 16.94 -6.21
C TYR A 465 -5.53 17.17 -5.41
N ARG A 466 -5.34 17.45 -4.12
CA ARG A 466 -6.36 17.98 -3.21
C ARG A 466 -5.88 19.31 -2.62
N PRO A 467 -6.81 20.24 -2.33
CA PRO A 467 -6.48 21.50 -1.68
C PRO A 467 -5.97 21.27 -0.25
N LEU A 468 -5.46 22.33 0.37
CA LEU A 468 -4.97 22.31 1.75
C LEU A 468 -6.07 21.75 2.69
N PRO A 469 -5.77 20.77 3.56
CA PRO A 469 -6.81 20.10 4.37
C PRO A 469 -7.11 20.82 5.69
N MET A 470 -6.50 21.98 5.92
CA MET A 470 -6.52 22.76 7.16
C MET A 470 -6.67 24.25 6.82
N PRO A 471 -7.04 25.12 7.78
CA PRO A 471 -6.99 26.57 7.59
C PRO A 471 -5.64 27.05 7.03
N ALA A 472 -5.68 28.03 6.13
CA ALA A 472 -4.48 28.56 5.47
C ALA A 472 -3.53 29.26 6.46
N HIS A 473 -4.07 29.85 7.52
CA HIS A 473 -3.31 30.49 8.58
C HIS A 473 -3.05 29.52 9.72
N LEU A 474 -1.79 29.41 10.15
CA LEU A 474 -1.41 28.47 11.20
C LEU A 474 -1.97 28.83 12.58
N GLN A 475 -2.22 30.12 12.86
CA GLN A 475 -2.82 30.53 14.14
C GLN A 475 -4.23 29.97 14.35
N ASP A 476 -4.95 29.68 13.26
CA ASP A 476 -6.33 29.18 13.29
C ASP A 476 -6.39 27.65 13.36
N ARG A 477 -5.23 26.97 13.38
CA ARG A 477 -5.17 25.51 13.38
C ARG A 477 -5.22 24.95 14.80
N PRO A 478 -6.07 23.95 15.06
CA PRO A 478 -5.92 23.15 16.27
C PRO A 478 -4.63 22.35 16.19
N LYS A 479 -4.06 22.04 17.36
CA LYS A 479 -3.02 21.02 17.50
C LYS A 479 -3.70 19.70 17.86
N PHE A 480 -3.47 18.67 17.07
CA PHE A 480 -4.07 17.36 17.30
C PHE A 480 -3.19 16.46 18.16
N VAL A 481 -1.87 16.65 18.05
CA VAL A 481 -0.87 15.89 18.80
C VAL A 481 -0.01 16.87 19.58
N GLY A 482 0.05 16.69 20.90
CA GLY A 482 0.76 17.57 21.83
C GLY A 482 0.91 16.94 23.19
#